data_AF-A0A918BSR3-F1
#
_entry.id   AF-A0A918BSR3-F1
#
_cell.length_a   1.000
_cell.length_b   1.000
_cell.length_c   1.000
_cell.angle_alpha   90.00
_cell.angle_beta   90.00
_cell.angle_gamma   90.00
#
_symmetry.space_group_name_H-M   'P 1'
#
loop_
_entity.id
_entity.type
_entity.pdbx_description
1 polymer ?
#
loop_
_entity_poly.entity_id
_entity_poly.type
_entity_poly.pdbx_seq_one_letter_code
_entity_poly.pdbx_strand_id
1 'polypeptide(L)'
;MRSIGEMARESGLGVSALRFYDRAGVLVPDRVDPVSGYRWYAPGQLDEALLLARLRRAGMPLADIRLVLAGWAGADTDLVRQLLRAHLRRLERGLSGARAEFSALRALLDHRENPMTSLRTDTAVRLSLSGPDLAAALDAVRFAAGADPELPVLAGVHFDIDDGALHVVATDRYRMAVARTPADGYDGPRAQVTVPLPLADAMRALLDGDREARLSVDGDRVTLEAGDRQTAGPCLGHDFPDYRRLVRLPAGRRTVVDVPGFREAVRTGPVREQEEAAGDLTVLAVADDGAVTVAGEGAAGDGLIAVNRAFLLDALAAGARDRLVLESGGPTAPLAVRRPDDAGTFSLLMPVRLEN
;
A
#
# COMPACT_ATOMS: atom_id res chain seq x y z
N MET A 1 -7.66 -53.04 7.02
CA MET A 1 -7.69 -52.23 8.27
C MET A 1 -6.27 -51.78 8.57
N ARG A 2 -6.10 -50.63 9.22
CA ARG A 2 -4.81 -50.09 9.65
C ARG A 2 -4.73 -50.13 11.16
N SER A 3 -3.59 -50.57 11.69
CA SER A 3 -3.29 -50.42 13.11
C SER A 3 -3.11 -48.94 13.48
N ILE A 4 -3.25 -48.59 14.77
CA ILE A 4 -2.99 -47.21 15.24
C ILE A 4 -1.58 -46.71 14.89
N GLY A 5 -0.58 -47.60 14.83
CA GLY A 5 0.79 -47.25 14.45
C GLY A 5 0.93 -46.94 12.95
N GLU A 6 0.30 -47.74 12.09
CA GLU A 6 0.25 -47.46 10.65
C GLU A 6 -0.55 -46.19 10.35
N MET A 7 -1.69 -46.05 11.01
CA MET A 7 -2.54 -44.87 10.91
C MET A 7 -1.78 -43.59 11.30
N ALA A 8 -1.00 -43.65 12.38
CA ALA A 8 -0.19 -42.51 12.82
C ALA A 8 0.88 -42.12 11.80
N ARG A 9 1.54 -43.11 11.20
CA ARG A 9 2.59 -42.91 10.19
C ARG A 9 2.03 -42.31 8.91
N GLU A 10 0.88 -42.81 8.45
CA GLU A 10 0.27 -42.39 7.18
C GLU A 10 -0.49 -41.06 7.28
N SER A 11 -1.16 -40.80 8.40
CA SER A 11 -1.88 -39.53 8.60
C SER A 11 -1.00 -38.37 9.08
N GLY A 12 0.20 -38.67 9.62
CA GLY A 12 1.05 -37.69 10.29
C GLY A 12 0.54 -37.26 11.67
N LEU A 13 -0.52 -37.88 12.18
CA LEU A 13 -1.00 -37.70 13.55
C LEU A 13 -0.27 -38.67 14.49
N GLY A 14 0.38 -38.19 15.53
CA GLY A 14 1.03 -39.08 16.50
C GLY A 14 0.04 -40.05 17.17
N VAL A 15 0.52 -41.22 17.62
CA VAL A 15 -0.30 -42.25 18.29
C VAL A 15 -1.06 -41.69 19.50
N SER A 16 -0.45 -40.80 20.27
CA SER A 16 -1.10 -40.10 21.39
C SER A 16 -2.24 -39.18 20.92
N ALA A 17 -2.06 -38.50 19.78
CA ALA A 17 -3.09 -37.63 19.20
C ALA A 17 -4.29 -38.46 18.71
N LEU A 18 -4.06 -39.60 18.06
CA LEU A 18 -5.15 -40.51 17.65
C LEU A 18 -5.96 -41.02 18.85
N ARG A 19 -5.31 -41.37 19.97
CA ARG A 19 -6.00 -41.74 21.22
C ARG A 19 -6.77 -40.57 21.84
N PHE A 20 -6.26 -39.34 21.68
CA PHE A 20 -6.97 -38.13 22.12
C PHE A 20 -8.23 -37.88 21.27
N TYR A 21 -8.13 -37.99 19.95
CA TYR A 21 -9.26 -37.76 19.04
C TYR A 21 -10.34 -38.83 19.15
N ASP A 22 -9.97 -40.07 19.43
CA ASP A 22 -10.89 -41.14 19.80
C ASP A 22 -11.72 -40.75 21.04
N ARG A 23 -11.04 -40.40 22.15
CA ARG A 23 -11.73 -39.95 23.39
C ARG A 23 -12.58 -38.70 23.19
N ALA A 24 -12.16 -37.80 22.31
CA ALA A 24 -12.88 -36.57 22.00
C ALA A 24 -14.03 -36.77 20.98
N GLY A 25 -14.21 -37.99 20.46
CA GLY A 25 -15.23 -38.33 19.48
C GLY A 25 -15.04 -37.64 18.13
N VAL A 26 -13.80 -37.32 17.75
CA VAL A 26 -13.45 -36.62 16.49
C VAL A 26 -13.05 -37.60 15.40
N LEU A 27 -12.28 -38.64 15.76
CA LEU A 27 -11.91 -39.72 14.86
C LEU A 27 -11.96 -41.03 15.66
N VAL A 28 -13.11 -41.70 15.61
CA VAL A 28 -13.36 -42.92 16.37
C VAL A 28 -12.85 -44.12 15.57
N PRO A 29 -12.03 -45.01 16.14
CA PRO A 29 -11.56 -46.22 15.47
C PRO A 29 -12.73 -47.13 15.11
N ASP A 30 -12.65 -47.75 13.92
CA ASP A 30 -13.62 -48.74 13.43
C ASP A 30 -13.76 -49.94 14.39
N ARG A 31 -12.65 -50.38 14.99
CA ARG A 31 -12.66 -51.46 15.97
C ARG A 31 -11.65 -51.22 17.09
N VAL A 32 -12.10 -51.47 18.32
CA VAL A 32 -11.24 -51.53 19.51
C VAL A 32 -11.27 -52.95 20.05
N ASP A 33 -10.10 -53.54 20.25
CA ASP A 33 -9.96 -54.85 20.89
C ASP A 33 -10.41 -54.75 22.36
N PRO A 34 -11.38 -55.57 22.81
CA PRO A 34 -11.96 -55.46 24.15
C PRO A 34 -11.02 -55.92 25.28
N VAL A 35 -9.95 -56.66 24.96
CA VAL A 35 -8.99 -57.19 25.95
C VAL A 35 -7.72 -56.33 25.99
N SER A 36 -7.16 -56.01 24.82
CA SER A 36 -5.91 -55.24 24.72
C SER A 36 -6.12 -53.73 24.57
N GLY A 37 -7.33 -53.27 24.27
CA GLY A 37 -7.63 -51.87 23.98
C GLY A 37 -6.99 -51.37 22.67
N TYR A 38 -6.52 -52.29 21.82
CA TYR A 38 -5.84 -51.96 20.58
C TYR A 38 -6.82 -51.45 19.52
N ARG A 39 -6.42 -50.40 18.79
CA ARG A 39 -7.29 -49.66 17.87
C ARG A 39 -6.97 -49.97 16.42
N TRP A 40 -8.01 -50.20 15.65
CA TRP A 40 -7.97 -50.47 14.22
C TRP A 40 -8.86 -49.48 13.48
N TYR A 41 -8.36 -48.98 12.36
CA TYR A 41 -9.02 -47.99 11.52
C TYR A 41 -9.36 -48.61 10.16
N ALA A 42 -10.54 -48.28 9.63
CA ALA A 42 -10.96 -48.72 8.30
C ALA A 42 -10.16 -47.97 7.20
N PRO A 43 -10.04 -48.54 5.98
CA PRO A 43 -9.28 -47.90 4.91
C PRO A 43 -9.72 -46.47 4.56
N GLY A 44 -11.02 -46.18 4.63
CA GLY A 44 -11.59 -44.86 4.35
C GLY A 44 -11.36 -43.79 5.43
N GLN A 45 -10.97 -44.19 6.65
CA GLN A 45 -10.69 -43.24 7.74
C GLN A 45 -9.34 -42.52 7.58
N LEU A 46 -8.53 -42.93 6.60
CA LEU A 46 -7.26 -42.27 6.30
C LEU A 46 -7.49 -40.84 5.80
N ASP A 47 -8.48 -40.62 4.92
CA ASP A 47 -8.76 -39.30 4.35
C ASP A 47 -9.27 -38.32 5.41
N GLU A 48 -10.14 -38.80 6.32
CA GLU A 48 -10.61 -38.03 7.47
C GLU A 48 -9.45 -37.63 8.40
N ALA A 49 -8.51 -38.55 8.66
CA ALA A 49 -7.37 -38.27 9.50
C ALA A 49 -6.37 -37.32 8.85
N LEU A 50 -6.16 -37.42 7.54
CA LEU A 50 -5.34 -36.48 6.77
C LEU A 50 -5.96 -35.09 6.76
N LEU A 51 -7.29 -35.00 6.60
CA LEU A 51 -8.03 -33.75 6.69
C LEU A 51 -7.93 -33.14 8.09
N LEU A 52 -8.17 -33.94 9.14
CA LEU A 52 -7.99 -33.57 10.54
C LEU A 52 -6.58 -33.01 10.80
N ALA A 53 -5.54 -33.67 10.29
CA ALA A 53 -4.16 -33.22 10.43
C ALA A 53 -3.92 -31.85 9.78
N ARG A 54 -4.48 -31.61 8.58
CA ARG A 54 -4.38 -30.33 7.87
C ARG A 54 -5.09 -29.21 8.62
N LEU A 55 -6.32 -29.44 9.08
CA LEU A 55 -7.11 -28.43 9.81
C LEU A 55 -6.46 -28.08 11.16
N ARG A 56 -5.89 -29.08 11.85
CA ARG A 56 -5.13 -28.88 13.09
C ARG A 56 -3.89 -28.02 12.85
N ARG A 57 -3.15 -28.26 11.77
CA ARG A 57 -1.97 -27.46 11.38
C ARG A 57 -2.35 -26.02 11.02
N ALA A 58 -3.51 -25.83 10.41
CA ALA A 58 -4.10 -24.51 10.15
C ALA A 58 -4.70 -23.83 11.40
N GLY A 59 -4.50 -24.41 12.60
CA GLY A 59 -4.94 -23.81 13.86
C GLY A 59 -6.45 -23.78 14.06
N MET A 60 -7.21 -24.62 13.35
CA MET A 60 -8.66 -24.67 13.50
C MET A 60 -9.07 -25.22 14.88
N PRO A 61 -10.04 -24.60 15.58
CA PRO A 61 -10.55 -25.10 16.84
C PRO A 61 -11.15 -26.50 16.70
N LEU A 62 -10.99 -27.34 17.74
CA LEU A 62 -11.44 -28.74 17.68
C LEU A 62 -12.97 -28.86 17.45
N ALA A 63 -13.74 -27.91 17.95
CA ALA A 63 -15.19 -27.85 17.73
C ALA A 63 -15.53 -27.67 16.24
N ASP A 64 -14.83 -26.76 15.55
CA ASP A 64 -15.04 -26.50 14.12
C ASP A 64 -14.55 -27.66 13.27
N ILE A 65 -13.43 -28.29 13.65
CA ILE A 65 -12.92 -29.50 12.99
C ILE A 65 -13.96 -30.61 13.01
N ARG A 66 -14.67 -30.82 14.13
CA ARG A 66 -15.74 -31.82 14.22
C ARG A 66 -16.87 -31.54 13.22
N LEU A 67 -17.26 -30.28 13.08
CA LEU A 67 -18.30 -29.88 12.13
C LEU A 67 -17.83 -30.08 10.68
N VAL A 68 -16.57 -29.76 10.37
CA VAL A 68 -15.98 -29.99 9.05
C VAL A 68 -15.95 -31.48 8.72
N LEU A 69 -15.50 -32.35 9.64
CA LEU A 69 -15.47 -33.80 9.42
C LEU A 69 -16.87 -34.38 9.25
N ALA A 70 -17.86 -33.91 10.03
CA ALA A 70 -19.25 -34.34 9.89
C ALA A 70 -19.85 -33.93 8.52
N GLY A 71 -19.61 -32.69 8.07
CA GLY A 71 -20.03 -32.22 6.75
C GLY A 71 -19.32 -32.96 5.61
N TRP A 72 -18.03 -33.28 5.80
CA TRP A 72 -17.23 -34.05 4.84
C TRP A 72 -17.76 -35.47 4.65
N ALA A 73 -18.08 -36.18 5.74
CA ALA A 73 -18.66 -37.52 5.69
C ALA A 73 -20.11 -37.52 5.16
N GLY A 74 -20.88 -36.47 5.45
CA GLY A 74 -22.27 -36.28 5.00
C GLY A 74 -22.43 -35.67 3.59
N ALA A 75 -21.33 -35.42 2.87
CA ALA A 75 -21.29 -34.76 1.57
C ALA A 75 -21.86 -33.32 1.53
N ASP A 76 -22.03 -32.67 2.69
CA ASP A 76 -22.45 -31.26 2.79
C ASP A 76 -21.25 -30.34 2.56
N THR A 77 -20.94 -30.15 1.28
CA THR A 77 -19.78 -29.37 0.85
C THR A 77 -19.97 -27.87 1.13
N ASP A 78 -21.21 -27.38 1.17
CA ASP A 78 -21.50 -25.97 1.41
C ASP A 78 -21.21 -25.57 2.86
N LEU A 79 -21.61 -26.41 3.82
CA LEU A 79 -21.26 -26.21 5.23
C LEU A 79 -19.74 -26.20 5.43
N VAL A 80 -19.02 -27.15 4.82
CA VAL A 80 -17.55 -27.22 4.90
C VAL A 80 -16.89 -25.96 4.34
N ARG A 81 -17.33 -25.49 3.15
CA ARG A 81 -16.82 -24.23 2.57
C ARG A 81 -17.09 -23.03 3.46
N GLN A 82 -18.28 -22.96 4.07
CA GLN A 82 -18.64 -21.87 4.97
C GLN A 82 -17.74 -21.84 6.21
N LEU A 83 -17.49 -23.00 6.83
CA LEU A 83 -16.62 -23.11 8.01
C LEU A 83 -15.17 -22.75 7.69
N LEU A 84 -14.64 -23.23 6.56
CA LEU A 84 -13.29 -22.88 6.11
C LEU A 84 -13.14 -21.37 5.85
N ARG A 85 -14.10 -20.75 5.16
CA ARG A 85 -14.12 -19.30 4.93
C ARG A 85 -14.22 -18.51 6.24
N ALA A 86 -15.02 -18.98 7.20
CA ALA A 86 -15.14 -18.33 8.50
C ALA A 86 -13.85 -18.40 9.31
N HIS A 87 -13.14 -19.53 9.26
CA HIS A 87 -11.84 -19.70 9.91
C HIS A 87 -10.75 -18.85 9.25
N LEU A 88 -10.71 -18.80 7.91
CA LEU A 88 -9.78 -17.92 7.19
C LEU A 88 -9.96 -16.46 7.60
N ARG A 89 -11.20 -15.95 7.62
CA ARG A 89 -11.50 -14.59 8.11
C ARG A 89 -11.13 -14.37 9.57
N ARG A 90 -11.15 -15.41 10.41
CA ARG A 90 -10.72 -15.31 11.81
C ARG A 90 -9.19 -15.21 11.89
N LEU A 91 -8.46 -15.99 11.10
CA LEU A 91 -7.00 -15.94 11.02
C LEU A 91 -6.52 -14.60 10.48
N GLU A 92 -7.14 -14.09 9.41
CA GLU A 92 -6.82 -12.78 8.82
C GLU A 92 -7.03 -11.65 9.84
N ARG A 93 -8.18 -11.63 10.53
CA ARG A 93 -8.42 -10.65 11.61
C ARG A 93 -7.43 -10.77 12.76
N GLY A 94 -7.05 -12.01 13.12
CA GLY A 94 -6.03 -12.26 14.14
C GLY A 94 -4.66 -11.73 13.72
N LEU A 95 -4.26 -11.95 12.46
CA LEU A 95 -3.02 -11.44 11.90
C LEU A 95 -3.01 -9.92 11.83
N SER A 96 -4.10 -9.29 11.38
CA SER A 96 -4.25 -7.84 11.38
C SER A 96 -4.17 -7.28 12.81
N GLY A 97 -4.85 -7.91 13.78
CA GLY A 97 -4.76 -7.52 15.19
C GLY A 97 -3.34 -7.64 15.74
N ALA A 98 -2.66 -8.76 15.52
CA ALA A 98 -1.28 -8.97 15.95
C ALA A 98 -0.32 -7.95 15.30
N ARG A 99 -0.48 -7.68 13.99
CA ARG A 99 0.30 -6.65 13.30
C ARG A 99 0.05 -5.26 13.89
N ALA A 100 -1.19 -4.92 14.22
CA ALA A 100 -1.51 -3.64 14.87
C ALA A 100 -0.86 -3.53 16.25
N GLU A 101 -0.88 -4.59 17.07
CA GLU A 101 -0.18 -4.63 18.36
C GLU A 101 1.34 -4.47 18.20
N PHE A 102 1.96 -5.19 17.26
CA PHE A 102 3.38 -5.06 16.98
C PHE A 102 3.76 -3.66 16.48
N SER A 103 2.93 -3.05 15.63
CA SER A 103 3.12 -1.66 15.19
C SER A 103 3.01 -0.68 16.36
N ALA A 104 2.06 -0.87 17.27
CA ALA A 104 1.95 -0.06 18.48
C ALA A 104 3.16 -0.21 19.41
N LEU A 105 3.65 -1.45 19.60
CA LEU A 105 4.87 -1.70 20.37
C LEU A 105 6.10 -1.07 19.72
N ARG A 106 6.22 -1.13 18.38
CA ARG A 106 7.30 -0.47 17.65
C ARG A 106 7.22 1.04 17.82
N ALA A 107 6.03 1.64 17.73
CA ALA A 107 5.85 3.07 18.00
C ALA A 107 6.25 3.46 19.43
N LEU A 108 5.95 2.63 20.43
CA LEU A 108 6.37 2.85 21.82
C LEU A 108 7.90 2.71 22.00
N LEU A 109 8.53 1.77 21.31
CA LEU A 109 9.99 1.60 21.30
C LEU A 109 10.67 2.76 20.58
N ASP A 110 10.16 3.17 19.42
CA ASP A 110 10.63 4.34 18.67
C ASP A 110 10.54 5.61 19.54
N HIS A 111 9.45 5.77 20.32
CA HIS A 111 9.29 6.89 21.26
C HIS A 111 10.31 6.87 22.42
N ARG A 112 10.79 5.68 22.80
CA ARG A 112 11.77 5.48 23.87
C ARG A 112 13.21 5.62 23.37
N GLU A 113 13.49 5.14 22.17
CA GLU A 113 14.83 5.14 21.54
C GLU A 113 15.15 6.48 20.88
N ASN A 114 14.13 7.21 20.42
CA ASN A 114 14.24 8.57 19.87
C ASN A 114 13.40 9.56 20.68
N PRO A 115 13.83 9.94 21.90
CA PRO A 115 13.15 10.99 22.65
C PRO A 115 13.32 12.32 21.90
N MET A 116 12.24 12.75 21.23
CA MET A 116 12.13 13.98 20.41
C MET A 116 12.98 14.02 19.12
N THR A 117 12.36 13.67 17.99
CA THR A 117 12.67 14.28 16.68
C THR A 117 11.39 14.46 15.85
N SER A 118 10.29 14.83 16.49
CA SER A 118 9.24 15.55 15.79
C SER A 118 9.65 17.03 15.81
N LEU A 119 9.90 17.62 14.64
CA LEU A 119 9.97 19.07 14.49
C LEU A 119 8.56 19.64 14.66
N ARG A 120 7.95 19.44 15.84
CA ARG A 120 6.75 20.17 16.24
C ARG A 120 7.21 21.60 16.51
N THR A 121 6.80 22.52 15.66
CA THR A 121 7.20 23.91 15.77
C THR A 121 6.51 24.53 16.99
N ASP A 122 7.26 24.73 18.08
CA ASP A 122 6.86 25.61 19.20
C ASP A 122 6.86 27.09 18.77
N THR A 123 7.39 27.39 17.58
CA THR A 123 7.45 28.72 16.97
C THR A 123 6.47 28.81 15.81
N ALA A 124 5.57 29.78 15.84
CA ALA A 124 4.65 30.03 14.74
C ALA A 124 5.44 30.32 13.44
N VAL A 125 5.16 29.54 12.39
CA VAL A 125 5.71 29.74 11.05
C VAL A 125 4.76 30.64 10.29
N ARG A 126 5.30 31.64 9.58
CA ARG A 126 4.53 32.46 8.64
C ARG A 126 5.34 32.65 7.38
N LEU A 127 4.70 32.44 6.24
CA LEU A 127 5.31 32.49 4.92
C LEU A 127 4.43 33.32 3.99
N SER A 128 5.05 34.16 3.17
CA SER A 128 4.42 34.75 1.98
C SER A 128 4.81 33.93 0.75
N LEU A 129 3.83 33.63 -0.08
CA LEU A 129 3.95 32.72 -1.23
C LEU A 129 3.24 33.36 -2.43
N SER A 130 3.70 33.03 -3.64
CA SER A 130 2.94 33.29 -4.86
C SER A 130 1.70 32.39 -4.88
N GLY A 131 0.52 33.01 -4.94
CA GLY A 131 -0.75 32.29 -4.97
C GLY A 131 -0.85 31.31 -6.15
N PRO A 132 -0.52 31.75 -7.39
CA PRO A 132 -0.50 30.87 -8.55
C PRO A 132 0.50 29.70 -8.44
N ASP A 133 1.68 29.93 -7.86
CA ASP A 133 2.69 28.86 -7.72
C ASP A 133 2.29 27.84 -6.67
N LEU A 134 1.71 28.27 -5.54
CA LEU A 134 1.17 27.36 -4.54
C LEU A 134 -0.02 26.56 -5.10
N ALA A 135 -0.90 27.19 -5.88
CA ALA A 135 -2.00 26.53 -6.55
C ALA A 135 -1.49 25.44 -7.52
N ALA A 136 -0.51 25.78 -8.35
CA ALA A 136 0.12 24.84 -9.28
C ALA A 136 0.86 23.70 -8.54
N ALA A 137 1.49 23.98 -7.40
CA ALA A 137 2.15 22.97 -6.57
C ALA A 137 1.14 22.00 -5.95
N LEU A 138 0.01 22.50 -5.43
CA LEU A 138 -1.07 21.65 -4.90
C LEU A 138 -1.73 20.81 -6.01
N ASP A 139 -2.02 21.41 -7.18
CA ASP A 139 -2.52 20.69 -8.37
C ASP A 139 -1.57 19.56 -8.79
N ALA A 140 -0.26 19.78 -8.67
CA ALA A 140 0.76 18.82 -9.05
C ALA A 140 0.92 17.63 -8.08
N VAL A 141 0.35 17.68 -6.87
CA VAL A 141 0.61 16.63 -5.86
C VAL A 141 -0.63 16.02 -5.21
N ARG A 142 -1.74 16.75 -5.05
CA ARG A 142 -2.90 16.29 -4.26
C ARG A 142 -3.46 14.93 -4.71
N PHE A 143 -3.33 14.62 -6.00
CA PHE A 143 -3.84 13.39 -6.59
C PHE A 143 -3.14 12.13 -6.03
N ALA A 144 -1.93 12.27 -5.49
CA ALA A 144 -1.15 11.17 -4.94
C ALA A 144 -1.43 10.88 -3.46
N ALA A 145 -2.33 11.62 -2.80
CA ALA A 145 -2.73 11.33 -1.43
C ALA A 145 -3.52 10.01 -1.35
N GLY A 146 -3.23 9.21 -0.33
CA GLY A 146 -3.88 7.92 -0.10
C GLY A 146 -5.23 8.04 0.59
N ALA A 147 -6.02 6.96 0.55
CA ALA A 147 -7.28 6.84 1.29
C ALA A 147 -7.28 5.62 2.23
N ASP A 148 -6.12 5.03 2.49
CA ASP A 148 -5.97 3.83 3.32
C ASP A 148 -6.19 4.21 4.81
N PRO A 149 -7.26 3.70 5.45
CA PRO A 149 -7.53 4.01 6.86
C PRO A 149 -6.46 3.45 7.81
N GLU A 150 -5.65 2.48 7.38
CA GLU A 150 -4.51 1.97 8.17
C GLU A 150 -3.32 2.93 8.16
N LEU A 151 -3.28 3.88 7.22
CA LEU A 151 -2.21 4.88 7.09
C LEU A 151 -2.80 6.30 7.01
N PRO A 152 -3.44 6.81 8.08
CA PRO A 152 -4.12 8.10 8.06
C PRO A 152 -3.21 9.27 7.66
N VAL A 153 -1.92 9.20 7.96
CA VAL A 153 -0.92 10.23 7.58
C VAL A 153 -0.82 10.44 6.07
N LEU A 154 -1.10 9.40 5.28
CA LEU A 154 -1.06 9.44 3.83
C LEU A 154 -2.33 10.06 3.22
N ALA A 155 -3.38 10.28 4.01
CA ALA A 155 -4.60 10.97 3.61
C ALA A 155 -4.47 12.51 3.60
N GLY A 156 -3.23 12.99 3.49
CA GLY A 156 -2.91 14.41 3.50
C GLY A 156 -1.74 14.73 2.58
N VAL A 157 -1.46 16.03 2.50
CA VAL A 157 -0.37 16.62 1.75
C VAL A 157 0.66 17.15 2.76
N HIS A 158 1.88 16.65 2.67
CA HIS A 158 2.98 17.05 3.52
C HIS A 158 3.59 18.36 3.04
N PHE A 159 3.69 19.32 3.96
CA PHE A 159 4.30 20.63 3.78
C PHE A 159 5.63 20.61 4.53
N ASP A 160 6.72 20.72 3.78
CA ASP A 160 8.09 20.72 4.29
C ASP A 160 8.73 22.07 3.97
N ILE A 161 8.82 22.92 5.00
CA ILE A 161 9.27 24.31 4.92
C ILE A 161 10.75 24.33 5.27
N ASP A 162 11.58 24.64 4.28
CA ASP A 162 13.03 24.60 4.40
C ASP A 162 13.67 25.53 3.37
N ASP A 163 14.75 26.22 3.75
CA ASP A 163 15.63 26.98 2.84
C ASP A 163 14.88 27.95 1.88
N GLY A 164 13.97 28.76 2.40
CA GLY A 164 13.20 29.74 1.60
C GLY A 164 12.26 29.11 0.58
N ALA A 165 11.86 27.85 0.79
CA ALA A 165 10.91 27.15 -0.06
C ALA A 165 9.92 26.32 0.76
N LEU A 166 8.72 26.20 0.22
CA LEU A 166 7.73 25.23 0.65
C LEU A 166 7.74 24.06 -0.33
N HIS A 167 8.15 22.89 0.15
CA HIS A 167 7.99 21.63 -0.55
C HIS A 167 6.63 21.03 -0.20
N VAL A 168 5.90 20.62 -1.21
CA VAL A 168 4.57 20.03 -1.08
C VAL A 168 4.64 18.60 -1.62
N VAL A 169 4.26 17.62 -0.81
CA VAL A 169 4.47 16.19 -1.12
C VAL A 169 3.23 15.38 -0.77
N ALA A 170 2.85 14.44 -1.62
CA ALA A 170 1.81 13.46 -1.31
C ALA A 170 2.20 12.06 -1.81
N THR A 171 1.74 11.02 -1.12
CA THR A 171 2.00 9.62 -1.47
C THR A 171 0.94 8.68 -0.90
N ASP A 172 0.72 7.55 -1.57
CA ASP A 172 -0.19 6.47 -1.18
C ASP A 172 0.52 5.11 -1.05
N ARG A 173 1.86 5.13 -0.93
CA ARG A 173 2.83 4.00 -1.00
C ARG A 173 3.18 3.49 -2.40
N TYR A 174 2.28 3.65 -3.37
CA TYR A 174 2.47 3.12 -4.73
C TYR A 174 2.94 4.20 -5.70
N ARG A 175 2.66 5.45 -5.38
CA ARG A 175 3.15 6.63 -6.10
C ARG A 175 3.49 7.75 -5.12
N MET A 176 4.25 8.72 -5.61
CA MET A 176 4.60 9.93 -4.87
C MET A 176 4.62 11.10 -5.84
N ALA A 177 4.15 12.26 -5.40
CA ALA A 177 4.27 13.50 -6.15
C ALA A 177 4.93 14.56 -5.26
N VAL A 178 5.85 15.32 -5.86
CA VAL A 178 6.61 16.39 -5.20
C VAL A 178 6.52 17.63 -6.07
N ALA A 179 6.25 18.77 -5.43
CA ALA A 179 6.36 20.08 -6.02
C ALA A 179 7.03 21.03 -5.02
N ARG A 180 7.55 22.15 -5.52
CA ARG A 180 8.13 23.20 -4.68
C ARG A 180 7.60 24.56 -5.11
N THR A 181 7.47 25.46 -4.15
CA THR A 181 7.20 26.87 -4.39
C THR A 181 8.17 27.72 -3.56
N PRO A 182 8.77 28.77 -4.12
CA PRO A 182 9.54 29.74 -3.33
C PRO A 182 8.68 30.35 -2.24
N ALA A 183 9.29 30.61 -1.08
CA ALA A 183 8.61 31.14 0.08
C ALA A 183 9.47 32.19 0.79
N ASP A 184 8.85 33.33 1.10
CA ASP A 184 9.50 34.42 1.82
C ASP A 184 8.97 34.53 3.25
N GLY A 185 9.73 35.18 4.13
CA GLY A 185 9.24 35.59 5.45
C GLY A 185 9.45 34.60 6.59
N TYR A 186 10.19 33.50 6.37
CA TYR A 186 10.58 32.56 7.42
C TYR A 186 12.06 32.20 7.38
N ASP A 187 12.79 32.66 8.39
CA ASP A 187 14.22 32.35 8.60
C ASP A 187 14.42 31.36 9.77
N GLY A 188 13.35 30.69 10.20
CA GLY A 188 13.37 29.75 11.31
C GLY A 188 13.94 28.36 10.94
N PRO A 189 14.06 27.45 11.92
CA PRO A 189 14.47 26.07 11.64
C PRO A 189 13.45 25.38 10.74
N ARG A 190 13.88 24.36 10.00
CA ARG A 190 12.97 23.54 9.17
C ARG A 190 11.71 23.14 9.92
N ALA A 191 10.55 23.33 9.29
CA ALA A 191 9.25 23.02 9.87
C ALA A 191 8.45 22.08 8.96
N GLN A 192 7.69 21.17 9.57
CA GLN A 192 6.98 20.13 8.85
C GLN A 192 5.59 19.92 9.39
N VAL A 193 4.60 19.94 8.51
CA VAL A 193 3.22 19.62 8.85
C VAL A 193 2.55 18.83 7.75
N THR A 194 1.57 18.01 8.11
CA THR A 194 0.78 17.25 7.13
C THR A 194 -0.65 17.77 7.13
N VAL A 195 -1.05 18.38 6.01
CA VAL A 195 -2.36 19.02 5.82
C VAL A 195 -3.35 17.97 5.31
N PRO A 196 -4.50 17.72 5.97
CA PRO A 196 -5.51 16.79 5.48
C PRO A 196 -5.96 17.14 4.06
N LEU A 197 -6.19 16.14 3.20
CA LEU A 197 -6.52 16.35 1.79
C LEU A 197 -7.73 17.31 1.59
N PRO A 198 -8.85 17.20 2.34
CA PRO A 198 -9.96 18.15 2.19
C PRO A 198 -9.59 19.61 2.49
N LEU A 199 -8.65 19.82 3.43
CA LEU A 199 -8.14 21.16 3.74
C LEU A 199 -7.19 21.65 2.65
N ALA A 200 -6.34 20.79 2.09
CA ALA A 200 -5.49 21.11 0.95
C ALA A 200 -6.32 21.45 -0.31
N ASP A 201 -7.44 20.76 -0.54
CA ASP A 201 -8.38 21.08 -1.62
C ASP A 201 -9.06 22.43 -1.40
N ALA A 202 -9.48 22.73 -0.17
CA ALA A 202 -10.03 24.04 0.19
C ALA A 202 -8.98 25.16 0.02
N MET A 203 -7.74 24.91 0.41
CA MET A 203 -6.61 25.82 0.18
C MET A 203 -6.41 26.09 -1.30
N ARG A 204 -6.41 25.04 -2.14
CA ARG A 204 -6.29 25.19 -3.58
C ARG A 204 -7.42 26.04 -4.17
N ALA A 205 -8.67 25.80 -3.77
CA ALA A 205 -9.83 26.56 -4.26
C ALA A 205 -9.77 28.04 -3.82
N LEU A 206 -9.20 28.32 -2.65
CA LEU A 206 -8.99 29.68 -2.15
C LEU A 206 -8.05 30.50 -3.06
N LEU A 207 -7.07 29.85 -3.69
CA LEU A 207 -6.01 30.52 -4.45
C LEU A 207 -6.44 30.97 -5.86
N ASP A 208 -7.66 30.67 -6.29
CA ASP A 208 -8.15 31.12 -7.60
C ASP A 208 -8.29 32.65 -7.63
N GLY A 209 -7.47 33.29 -8.47
CA GLY A 209 -7.53 34.73 -8.76
C GLY A 209 -6.62 35.63 -7.92
N ASP A 210 -6.01 35.11 -6.85
CA ASP A 210 -5.13 35.88 -5.97
C ASP A 210 -3.65 35.74 -6.34
N ARG A 211 -2.90 36.84 -6.24
CA ARG A 211 -1.46 36.88 -6.59
C ARG A 211 -0.55 36.46 -5.45
N GLU A 212 -0.95 36.74 -4.22
CA GLU A 212 -0.15 36.48 -3.01
C GLU A 212 -1.00 35.70 -2.01
N ALA A 213 -0.36 34.76 -1.32
CA ALA A 213 -0.97 33.99 -0.26
C ALA A 213 -0.07 33.99 0.97
N ARG A 214 -0.67 34.03 2.17
CA ARG A 214 0.04 33.87 3.43
C ARG A 214 -0.30 32.54 4.06
N LEU A 215 0.71 31.72 4.28
CA LEU A 215 0.59 30.44 4.98
C LEU A 215 1.12 30.62 6.41
N SER A 216 0.32 30.24 7.40
CA SER A 216 0.74 30.24 8.80
C SER A 216 0.55 28.87 9.42
N VAL A 217 1.52 28.43 10.22
CA VAL A 217 1.46 27.19 11.01
C VAL A 217 1.68 27.57 12.47
N ASP A 218 0.70 27.26 13.32
CA ASP A 218 0.75 27.49 14.75
C ASP A 218 0.35 26.21 15.49
N GLY A 219 1.32 25.55 16.12
CA GLY A 219 1.14 24.23 16.71
C GLY A 219 0.68 23.19 15.69
N ASP A 220 -0.54 22.67 15.88
CA ASP A 220 -1.17 21.70 14.99
C ASP A 220 -2.17 22.33 14.02
N ARG A 221 -2.27 23.67 13.94
CA ARG A 221 -3.19 24.36 13.05
C ARG A 221 -2.46 25.01 11.90
N VAL A 222 -2.93 24.78 10.68
CA VAL A 222 -2.47 25.47 9.47
C VAL A 222 -3.58 26.40 8.97
N THR A 223 -3.18 27.60 8.55
CA THR A 223 -4.05 28.64 8.01
C THR A 223 -3.47 29.15 6.71
N LEU A 224 -4.30 29.27 5.68
CA LEU A 224 -3.98 29.94 4.43
C LEU A 224 -4.90 31.15 4.23
N GLU A 225 -4.31 32.30 3.99
CA GLU A 225 -4.99 33.55 3.66
C GLU A 225 -4.66 33.95 2.22
N ALA A 226 -5.67 34.38 1.46
CA ALA A 226 -5.52 34.94 0.12
C ALA A 226 -6.53 36.09 -0.03
N GLY A 227 -6.03 37.32 -0.17
CA GLY A 227 -6.85 38.53 -0.16
C GLY A 227 -7.60 38.69 1.17
N ASP A 228 -8.94 38.74 1.11
CA ASP A 228 -9.87 38.81 2.25
C ASP A 228 -10.42 37.43 2.68
N ARG A 229 -10.02 36.36 1.99
CA ARG A 229 -10.48 35.00 2.23
C ARG A 229 -9.44 34.22 3.04
N GLN A 230 -9.91 33.28 3.85
CA GLN A 230 -9.04 32.36 4.57
C GLN A 230 -9.66 30.97 4.71
N THR A 231 -8.80 29.96 4.82
CA THR A 231 -9.17 28.61 5.24
C THR A 231 -8.17 28.10 6.26
N ALA A 232 -8.64 27.32 7.23
CA ALA A 232 -7.78 26.84 8.31
C ALA A 232 -8.34 25.58 8.96
N GLY A 233 -7.45 24.73 9.47
CA GLY A 233 -7.84 23.49 10.12
C GLY A 233 -6.66 22.78 10.78
N PRO A 234 -6.94 21.67 11.49
CA PRO A 234 -5.91 20.88 12.14
C PRO A 234 -5.08 20.08 11.13
N CYS A 235 -3.80 19.93 11.42
CA CYS A 235 -2.86 19.07 10.76
C CYS A 235 -3.01 17.63 11.25
N LEU A 236 -2.57 16.66 10.44
CA LEU A 236 -2.46 15.28 10.85
C LEU A 236 -1.29 15.12 11.83
N GLY A 237 -1.54 14.54 13.00
CA GLY A 237 -0.55 14.40 14.07
C GLY A 237 0.42 13.21 13.93
N HIS A 238 0.59 12.68 12.72
CA HIS A 238 1.39 11.49 12.43
C HIS A 238 2.61 11.86 11.58
N ASP A 239 3.70 11.12 11.74
CA ASP A 239 4.93 11.37 10.98
C ASP A 239 4.79 10.93 9.52
N PHE A 240 5.04 11.86 8.61
CA PHE A 240 5.04 11.57 7.17
C PHE A 240 6.33 10.82 6.79
N PRO A 241 6.29 9.86 5.84
CA PRO A 241 7.48 9.14 5.41
C PRO A 241 8.61 10.07 4.94
N ASP A 242 9.87 9.70 5.20
CA ASP A 242 11.05 10.45 4.75
C ASP A 242 11.20 10.38 3.22
N TYR A 243 10.48 11.27 2.53
CA TYR A 243 10.41 11.34 1.08
C TYR A 243 11.75 11.76 0.45
N ARG A 244 12.63 12.48 1.17
CA ARG A 244 13.89 12.99 0.64
C ARG A 244 14.83 11.86 0.18
N ARG A 245 14.68 10.66 0.74
CA ARG A 245 15.39 9.45 0.27
C ARG A 245 14.95 9.02 -1.13
N LEU A 246 13.67 9.21 -1.45
CA LEU A 246 13.07 8.85 -2.74
C LEU A 246 13.31 9.91 -3.83
N VAL A 247 13.64 11.15 -3.45
CA VAL A 247 14.02 12.22 -4.40
C VAL A 247 15.39 11.96 -5.02
N ARG A 248 16.30 11.28 -4.30
CA ARG A 248 17.71 11.02 -4.71
C ARG A 248 17.89 9.69 -5.43
N LEU A 249 16.98 9.32 -6.33
CA LEU A 249 17.15 8.10 -7.12
C LEU A 249 18.32 8.25 -8.10
N PRO A 250 19.10 7.18 -8.36
CA PRO A 250 20.13 7.18 -9.39
C PRO A 250 19.56 7.61 -10.74
N ALA A 251 20.33 8.38 -11.51
CA ALA A 251 19.92 8.83 -12.82
C ALA A 251 19.57 7.63 -13.71
N GLY A 252 18.36 7.65 -14.27
CA GLY A 252 17.85 6.62 -15.16
C GLY A 252 18.00 7.01 -16.63
N ARG A 253 17.52 6.13 -17.49
CA ARG A 253 17.32 6.44 -18.91
C ARG A 253 16.21 7.48 -19.04
N ARG A 254 16.47 8.59 -19.72
CA ARG A 254 15.55 9.72 -19.88
C ARG A 254 15.04 9.83 -21.30
N THR A 255 13.74 10.02 -21.44
CA THR A 255 13.07 10.14 -22.73
C THR A 255 11.98 11.19 -22.70
N VAL A 256 12.01 12.09 -23.67
CA VAL A 256 10.97 13.10 -23.83
C VAL A 256 9.79 12.47 -24.55
N VAL A 257 8.59 12.62 -23.99
CA VAL A 257 7.33 12.17 -24.60
C VAL A 257 6.44 13.37 -24.93
N ASP A 258 5.75 13.30 -26.06
CA ASP A 258 4.62 14.17 -26.37
C ASP A 258 3.42 13.71 -25.54
N VAL A 259 2.97 14.54 -24.61
CA VAL A 259 1.95 14.17 -23.62
C VAL A 259 0.60 13.88 -24.25
N PRO A 260 0.07 14.68 -25.21
CA PRO A 260 -1.20 14.37 -25.86
C PRO A 260 -1.21 12.98 -26.52
N GLY A 261 -0.20 12.68 -27.34
CA GLY A 261 -0.09 11.38 -28.02
C GLY A 261 0.15 10.22 -27.05
N PHE A 262 1.06 10.40 -26.09
CA PHE A 262 1.41 9.35 -25.14
C PHE A 262 0.26 9.05 -24.16
N ARG A 263 -0.44 10.07 -23.67
CA ARG A 263 -1.62 9.91 -22.80
C ARG A 263 -2.73 9.16 -23.52
N GLU A 264 -2.96 9.46 -24.79
CA GLU A 264 -3.96 8.75 -25.61
C GLU A 264 -3.57 7.29 -25.83
N ALA A 265 -2.29 7.01 -26.08
CA ALA A 265 -1.78 5.65 -26.19
C ALA A 265 -1.93 4.87 -24.86
N VAL A 266 -1.67 5.48 -23.71
CA VAL A 266 -1.88 4.86 -22.39
C VAL A 266 -3.37 4.59 -22.13
N ARG A 267 -4.25 5.51 -22.53
CA ARG A 267 -5.71 5.40 -22.32
C ARG A 267 -6.33 4.30 -23.16
N THR A 268 -5.90 4.15 -24.41
CA THR A 268 -6.51 3.25 -25.40
C THR A 268 -5.75 1.93 -25.60
N GLY A 269 -4.50 1.87 -25.15
CA GLY A 269 -3.64 0.70 -25.28
C GLY A 269 -4.10 -0.49 -24.43
N PRO A 270 -3.42 -1.64 -24.53
CA PRO A 270 -3.78 -2.85 -23.81
C PRO A 270 -3.53 -2.73 -22.30
N VAL A 271 -4.38 -3.41 -21.51
CA VAL A 271 -4.25 -3.55 -20.05
C VAL A 271 -3.76 -4.94 -19.69
N ARG A 272 -3.08 -5.06 -18.55
CA ARG A 272 -2.91 -6.34 -17.84
C ARG A 272 -3.58 -6.26 -16.48
N GLU A 273 -4.29 -7.32 -16.13
CA GLU A 273 -4.85 -7.52 -14.79
C GLU A 273 -3.89 -8.42 -13.99
N GLN A 274 -3.72 -8.12 -12.70
CA GLN A 274 -2.94 -8.94 -11.77
C GLN A 274 -3.58 -8.87 -10.38
N GLU A 275 -3.79 -10.01 -9.72
CA GLU A 275 -4.54 -10.08 -8.45
C GLU A 275 -3.94 -9.20 -7.34
N GLU A 276 -2.62 -9.04 -7.30
CA GLU A 276 -1.92 -8.24 -6.29
C GLU A 276 -1.81 -6.74 -6.65
N ALA A 277 -2.11 -6.37 -7.89
CA ALA A 277 -2.05 -4.99 -8.34
C ALA A 277 -3.37 -4.26 -8.06
N ALA A 278 -3.28 -3.02 -7.58
CA ALA A 278 -4.44 -2.18 -7.36
C ALA A 278 -4.98 -1.61 -8.68
N GLY A 279 -5.60 -2.42 -9.54
CA GLY A 279 -6.24 -2.01 -10.80
C GLY A 279 -5.41 -2.25 -12.07
N ASP A 280 -5.89 -1.73 -13.20
CA ASP A 280 -5.34 -2.00 -14.53
C ASP A 280 -3.89 -1.56 -14.68
N LEU A 281 -3.05 -2.45 -15.23
CA LEU A 281 -1.65 -2.16 -15.52
C LEU A 281 -1.47 -1.76 -16.98
N THR A 282 -0.68 -0.71 -17.20
CA THR A 282 -0.11 -0.39 -18.51
C THR A 282 1.33 -0.87 -18.55
N VAL A 283 1.67 -1.64 -19.58
CA VAL A 283 3.04 -2.08 -19.82
C VAL A 283 3.71 -1.12 -20.79
N LEU A 284 4.83 -0.54 -20.36
CA LEU A 284 5.69 0.31 -21.17
C LEU A 284 6.87 -0.50 -21.66
N ALA A 285 7.17 -0.41 -22.95
CA ALA A 285 8.39 -0.93 -23.54
C ALA A 285 9.43 0.19 -23.63
N VAL A 286 10.62 -0.07 -23.13
CA VAL A 286 11.79 0.81 -23.27
C VAL A 286 12.68 0.23 -24.36
N ALA A 287 12.75 0.92 -25.50
CA ALA A 287 13.59 0.52 -26.63
C ALA A 287 15.09 0.77 -26.36
N ASP A 288 15.94 0.17 -27.19
CA ASP A 288 17.41 0.28 -27.09
C ASP A 288 17.94 1.71 -27.33
N ASP A 289 17.18 2.55 -28.03
CA ASP A 289 17.45 3.99 -28.19
C ASP A 289 16.90 4.85 -27.03
N GLY A 290 16.03 4.25 -26.22
CA GLY A 290 15.43 4.84 -25.02
C GLY A 290 13.99 5.26 -25.21
N ALA A 291 13.46 5.19 -26.43
CA ALA A 291 12.06 5.48 -26.67
C ALA A 291 11.18 4.64 -25.72
N VAL A 292 10.23 5.31 -25.06
CA VAL A 292 9.27 4.68 -24.18
C VAL A 292 7.93 4.69 -24.89
N THR A 293 7.38 3.52 -25.16
CA THR A 293 6.10 3.35 -25.84
C THR A 293 5.21 2.40 -25.06
N VAL A 294 3.89 2.50 -25.22
CA VAL A 294 2.97 1.49 -24.70
C VAL A 294 3.20 0.18 -25.46
N ALA A 295 3.46 -0.90 -24.74
CA ALA A 295 3.73 -2.20 -25.32
C ALA A 295 2.45 -2.81 -25.91
N GLY A 296 2.60 -3.57 -27.01
CA GLY A 296 1.50 -4.33 -27.60
C GLY A 296 1.05 -5.52 -26.73
N GLU A 297 -0.10 -6.10 -27.06
CA GLU A 297 -0.58 -7.32 -26.41
C GLU A 297 0.46 -8.44 -26.51
N GLY A 298 0.67 -9.17 -25.40
CA GLY A 298 1.62 -10.29 -25.35
C GLY A 298 3.10 -9.91 -25.35
N ALA A 299 3.45 -8.63 -25.21
CA ALA A 299 4.86 -8.23 -25.13
C ALA A 299 5.61 -8.93 -23.97
N ALA A 300 6.75 -9.54 -24.26
CA ALA A 300 7.62 -10.18 -23.28
C ALA A 300 9.08 -9.78 -23.56
N GLY A 301 9.88 -9.57 -22.52
CA GLY A 301 11.29 -9.19 -22.63
C GLY A 301 11.80 -8.35 -21.44
N ASP A 302 13.11 -8.12 -21.42
CA ASP A 302 13.83 -7.54 -20.26
C ASP A 302 13.67 -6.01 -20.11
N GLY A 303 13.05 -5.33 -21.09
CA GLY A 303 12.86 -3.88 -21.14
C GLY A 303 11.44 -3.39 -20.82
N LEU A 304 10.62 -4.23 -20.18
CA LEU A 304 9.22 -3.92 -19.87
C LEU A 304 9.06 -3.34 -18.46
N ILE A 305 8.27 -2.28 -18.35
CA ILE A 305 7.92 -1.66 -17.07
C ILE A 305 6.39 -1.66 -16.97
N ALA A 306 5.84 -2.39 -16.00
CA ALA A 306 4.42 -2.34 -15.72
C ALA A 306 4.14 -1.32 -14.62
N VAL A 307 3.20 -0.42 -14.87
CA VAL A 307 2.72 0.57 -13.88
C VAL A 307 1.21 0.59 -13.88
N ASN A 308 0.64 0.99 -12.74
CA ASN A 308 -0.79 1.27 -12.67
C ASN A 308 -1.17 2.35 -13.69
N ARG A 309 -2.17 2.05 -14.53
CA ARG A 309 -2.65 2.94 -15.60
C ARG A 309 -3.20 4.25 -15.07
N ALA A 310 -4.08 4.19 -14.07
CA ALA A 310 -4.71 5.37 -13.51
C ALA A 310 -3.65 6.31 -12.92
N PHE A 311 -2.68 5.76 -12.20
CA PHE A 311 -1.59 6.54 -11.61
C PHE A 311 -0.72 7.22 -12.67
N LEU A 312 -0.45 6.53 -13.79
CA LEU A 312 0.32 7.10 -14.89
C LEU A 312 -0.44 8.25 -15.56
N LEU A 313 -1.74 8.07 -15.80
CA LEU A 313 -2.59 9.11 -16.38
C LEU A 313 -2.69 10.34 -15.47
N ASP A 314 -2.81 10.14 -14.16
CA ASP A 314 -2.81 11.23 -13.19
C ASP A 314 -1.48 12.01 -13.20
N ALA A 315 -0.35 11.29 -13.21
CA ALA A 315 0.98 11.90 -13.26
C ALA A 315 1.21 12.69 -14.56
N LEU A 316 0.76 12.18 -15.71
CA LEU A 316 0.82 12.88 -17.00
C LEU A 316 -0.06 14.15 -16.98
N ALA A 317 -1.24 14.07 -16.37
CA ALA A 317 -2.13 15.23 -16.23
C ALA A 317 -1.53 16.32 -15.31
N ALA A 318 -1.00 15.92 -14.15
CA ALA A 318 -0.36 16.81 -13.17
C ALA A 318 0.92 17.48 -13.71
N GLY A 319 1.57 16.85 -14.69
CA GLY A 319 2.70 17.43 -15.40
C GLY A 319 2.35 18.77 -16.08
N ALA A 320 1.12 18.94 -16.57
CA ALA A 320 0.59 20.18 -17.15
C ALA A 320 1.53 20.82 -18.20
N ARG A 321 2.14 19.99 -19.05
CA ARG A 321 3.01 20.38 -20.17
C ARG A 321 2.70 19.50 -21.37
N ASP A 322 2.91 20.02 -22.58
CA ASP A 322 2.80 19.23 -23.81
C ASP A 322 3.93 18.22 -23.95
N ARG A 323 5.05 18.44 -23.24
CA ARG A 323 6.20 17.55 -23.21
C ARG A 323 6.64 17.26 -21.79
N LEU A 324 6.83 15.98 -21.48
CA LEU A 324 7.35 15.51 -20.19
C LEU A 324 8.55 14.58 -20.42
N VAL A 325 9.38 14.44 -19.40
CA VAL A 325 10.50 13.51 -19.39
C VAL A 325 10.10 12.30 -18.55
N LEU A 326 10.11 11.12 -19.16
CA LEU A 326 10.05 9.85 -18.46
C LEU A 326 11.47 9.41 -18.13
N GLU A 327 11.72 9.09 -16.86
CA GLU A 327 13.01 8.60 -16.38
C GLU A 327 12.83 7.25 -15.69
N SER A 328 13.55 6.22 -16.14
CA SER A 328 13.52 4.89 -15.54
C SER A 328 14.92 4.30 -15.35
N GLY A 329 15.16 3.70 -14.19
CA GLY A 329 16.37 2.93 -13.88
C GLY A 329 16.27 1.44 -14.22
N GLY A 330 15.22 1.00 -14.92
CA GLY A 330 14.97 -0.41 -15.26
C GLY A 330 13.59 -0.92 -14.81
N PRO A 331 13.28 -2.22 -15.03
CA PRO A 331 11.95 -2.81 -14.83
C PRO A 331 11.39 -2.70 -13.40
N THR A 332 12.27 -2.75 -12.40
CA THR A 332 11.88 -2.70 -10.98
C THR A 332 12.19 -1.36 -10.31
N ALA A 333 12.77 -0.41 -11.05
CA ALA A 333 13.07 0.92 -10.53
C ALA A 333 11.84 1.84 -10.69
N PRO A 334 11.62 2.79 -9.76
CA PRO A 334 10.54 3.76 -9.90
C PRO A 334 10.60 4.49 -11.24
N LEU A 335 9.43 4.63 -11.88
CA LEU A 335 9.28 5.46 -13.08
C LEU A 335 9.02 6.89 -12.63
N ALA A 336 9.91 7.81 -13.00
CA ALA A 336 9.74 9.23 -12.74
C ALA A 336 9.15 9.95 -13.96
N VAL A 337 8.16 10.81 -13.71
CA VAL A 337 7.56 11.73 -14.68
C VAL A 337 7.96 13.14 -14.27
N ARG A 338 8.78 13.80 -15.08
CA ARG A 338 9.39 15.11 -14.78
C ARG A 338 9.00 16.16 -15.80
N ARG A 339 8.99 17.41 -15.36
CA ARG A 339 8.90 18.58 -16.25
C ARG A 339 10.30 18.90 -16.81
N PRO A 340 10.43 19.23 -18.09
CA PRO A 340 11.72 19.61 -18.69
C PRO A 340 12.22 20.98 -18.19
N ASP A 341 11.30 21.87 -17.81
CA ASP A 341 11.53 23.23 -17.33
C ASP A 341 11.66 23.33 -15.81
N ASP A 342 11.25 22.30 -15.05
CA ASP A 342 11.28 22.30 -13.59
C ASP A 342 11.62 20.91 -13.04
N ALA A 343 12.88 20.72 -12.67
CA ALA A 343 13.36 19.47 -12.07
C ALA A 343 12.84 19.25 -10.63
N GLY A 344 12.35 20.31 -9.97
CA GLY A 344 11.84 20.27 -8.60
C GLY A 344 10.43 19.70 -8.48
N THR A 345 9.68 19.68 -9.58
CA THR A 345 8.33 19.09 -9.65
C THR A 345 8.34 17.79 -10.44
N PHE A 346 7.94 16.70 -9.81
CA PHE A 346 7.90 15.39 -10.45
C PHE A 346 6.95 14.41 -9.74
N SER A 347 6.56 13.36 -10.47
CA SER A 347 5.84 12.21 -9.94
C SER A 347 6.72 10.96 -10.03
N LEU A 348 6.60 10.05 -9.06
CA LEU A 348 7.19 8.72 -9.07
C LEU A 348 6.08 7.69 -9.03
N LEU A 349 6.20 6.64 -9.84
CA LEU A 349 5.34 5.47 -9.82
C LEU A 349 6.17 4.24 -9.51
N MET A 350 5.72 3.45 -8.54
CA MET A 350 6.33 2.15 -8.26
C MET A 350 5.91 1.15 -9.35
N PRO A 351 6.86 0.46 -10.00
CA PRO A 351 6.51 -0.55 -10.98
C PRO A 351 5.96 -1.79 -10.29
N VAL A 352 5.09 -2.51 -11.00
CA VAL A 352 4.57 -3.81 -10.60
C VAL A 352 5.40 -4.90 -11.26
N ARG A 353 5.76 -5.93 -10.49
CA ARG A 353 6.48 -7.08 -11.04
C ARG A 353 5.51 -7.91 -11.87
N LEU A 354 5.81 -8.01 -13.17
CA LEU A 354 5.14 -8.94 -14.06
C LEU A 354 5.57 -10.36 -13.67
N GLU A 355 4.61 -11.22 -13.34
CA GLU A 355 4.85 -12.66 -13.28
C GLU A 355 4.94 -13.19 -14.73
N ASN A 356 6.00 -13.93 -15.03
CA ASN A 356 6.22 -14.54 -16.34
C ASN A 356 5.42 -15.82 -16.51
#